data_AF-A0A085MBQ9-F1
#
_entry.id   AF-A0A085MBQ9-F1
#
_cell.length_a   1.000
_cell.length_b   1.000
_cell.length_c   1.000
_cell.angle_alpha   90.00
_cell.angle_beta   90.00
_cell.angle_gamma   90.00
#
_symmetry.space_group_name_H-M   'P 1'
#
loop_
_entity.id
_entity.type
_entity.pdbx_description
1 polymer ?
#
loop_
_entity_poly.entity_id
_entity_poly.type
_entity_poly.pdbx_seq_one_letter_code
_entity_poly.pdbx_strand_id
1 'polypeptide(L)'
;MSQKHVPVDGRMIREKALSLYEHFGTITETPERKAFMAGKGWLASFVNRYNLKNLRVTGEAASADQESTSTFPHEFQRLVGRKGYLPEQVYNCDETALFWKKMPSRTYIHKDARQAMGFKAFKDRLTLVLCGNAAGHMIKPGVIYRACTPRPLKNKSKESFPVFWQHNRKAWMTAILFLEWLQQCFIPEVKSYLRAKGLPFKALLLIDNAPGHPQAACAADENVEVVFLPPNSTPLLQPLDQGIMKCVKATYTRLTFQRIRDALDANPHLSVTQSWKSFNIADAIILIAEAVQAIKHSSVNACWRPLWRNVVNDFKGFPSADTELENIRNIAMEIGGEGFSDMVEGDLREHLEDHRGVFSNQELEEMTKSSTDSEDDDAESVEQVQPPSWTLEKFADVFHQAQILRDKILEYDPSMERGLMVTRGITASLRPLQDLFDEAKKRQRQLPITMFLTDASSCMEASGSNCEDDQPSCSRSKRFP
;
A
#
# COMPACT_ATOMS: atom_id res chain seq x y z
N MET A 1 8.49 -29.32 19.76
CA MET A 1 7.58 -28.16 19.96
C MET A 1 7.90 -27.56 21.32
N SER A 2 8.27 -26.27 21.41
CA SER A 2 8.47 -25.63 22.71
C SER A 2 7.12 -25.16 23.25
N GLN A 3 6.93 -25.27 24.56
CA GLN A 3 5.71 -24.88 25.30
C GLN A 3 5.36 -23.38 25.24
N LYS A 4 6.02 -22.58 24.38
CA LYS A 4 5.83 -21.12 24.32
C LYS A 4 5.49 -20.55 22.93
N HIS A 5 5.21 -21.38 21.92
CA HIS A 5 4.86 -20.91 20.56
C HIS A 5 5.82 -19.85 19.96
N VAL A 6 7.08 -19.81 20.41
CA VAL A 6 8.06 -18.85 19.90
C VAL A 6 8.60 -19.36 18.56
N PRO A 7 8.58 -18.55 17.49
CA PRO A 7 9.19 -18.92 16.22
C PRO A 7 10.69 -19.11 16.41
N VAL A 8 11.20 -20.27 15.98
CA VAL A 8 12.61 -20.63 16.09
C VAL A 8 13.32 -20.25 14.80
N ASP A 9 14.28 -19.34 14.88
CA ASP A 9 15.04 -18.93 13.69
C ASP A 9 16.19 -19.91 13.36
N GLY A 10 16.72 -19.79 12.14
CA GLY A 10 17.82 -20.64 11.69
C GLY A 10 19.15 -20.43 12.44
N ARG A 11 19.33 -19.32 13.18
CA ARG A 11 20.49 -19.13 14.06
C ARG A 11 20.32 -19.97 15.33
N MET A 12 19.17 -19.90 15.98
CA MET A 12 18.84 -20.65 17.18
C MET A 12 18.98 -22.16 16.97
N ILE A 13 18.53 -22.68 15.83
CA ILE A 13 18.69 -24.11 15.48
C ILE A 13 20.18 -24.47 15.39
N ARG A 14 21.00 -23.65 14.72
CA ARG A 14 22.43 -23.89 14.55
C ARG A 14 23.19 -23.79 15.87
N GLU A 15 22.92 -22.78 16.66
CA GLU A 15 23.51 -22.59 18.00
C GLU A 15 23.15 -23.74 18.92
N LYS A 16 21.88 -24.17 18.94
CA LYS A 16 21.46 -25.31 19.74
C LYS A 16 22.10 -26.61 19.27
N ALA A 17 22.27 -26.81 17.96
CA ALA A 17 22.94 -27.98 17.40
C ALA A 17 24.44 -28.02 17.77
N LEU A 18 25.13 -26.88 17.74
CA LEU A 18 26.52 -26.76 18.20
C LEU A 18 26.64 -27.06 19.71
N SER A 19 25.76 -26.46 20.51
CA SER A 19 25.72 -26.69 21.97
C SER A 19 25.46 -28.16 22.31
N LEU A 20 24.54 -28.83 21.61
CA LEU A 20 24.29 -30.26 21.80
C LEU A 20 25.47 -31.10 21.34
N TYR A 21 26.10 -30.73 20.22
CA TYR A 21 27.29 -31.42 19.75
C TYR A 21 28.41 -31.36 20.80
N GLU A 22 28.71 -30.19 21.34
CA GLU A 22 29.67 -30.01 22.44
C GLU A 22 29.29 -30.86 23.66
N HIS A 23 28.04 -30.76 24.11
CA HIS A 23 27.54 -31.44 25.30
C HIS A 23 27.58 -32.97 25.21
N PHE A 24 27.27 -33.56 24.05
CA PHE A 24 27.34 -35.02 23.88
C PHE A 24 28.75 -35.52 23.58
N GLY A 25 29.61 -34.64 23.07
CA GLY A 25 30.99 -35.00 22.79
C GLY A 25 31.93 -34.95 24.00
N THR A 26 31.47 -34.45 25.17
CA THR A 26 32.15 -34.66 26.45
C THR A 26 31.79 -36.00 27.10
N ILE A 27 30.75 -36.69 26.60
CA ILE A 27 30.24 -37.96 27.14
C ILE A 27 30.85 -39.16 26.41
N THR A 28 31.45 -38.96 25.23
CA THR A 28 31.97 -40.04 24.38
C THR A 28 33.45 -39.80 24.05
N GLU A 29 34.35 -40.54 24.73
CA GLU A 29 35.77 -40.58 24.40
C GLU A 29 35.99 -41.41 23.12
N THR A 30 35.86 -40.76 21.95
CA THR A 30 36.25 -41.37 20.68
C THR A 30 37.42 -40.60 20.05
N PRO A 31 38.48 -41.27 19.55
CA PRO A 31 39.75 -40.61 19.22
C PRO A 31 39.75 -39.78 17.93
N GLU A 32 38.69 -39.84 17.12
CA GLU A 32 38.61 -39.15 15.82
C GLU A 32 37.35 -38.29 15.72
N ARG A 33 37.31 -37.20 16.48
CA ARG A 33 36.17 -36.28 16.45
C ARG A 33 36.35 -35.25 15.33
N LYS A 34 35.59 -35.40 14.24
CA LYS A 34 35.48 -34.36 13.19
C LYS A 34 34.78 -33.12 13.75
N ALA A 35 35.25 -31.93 13.41
CA ALA A 35 34.55 -30.69 13.78
C ALA A 35 33.16 -30.67 13.13
N PHE A 36 32.10 -30.55 13.94
CA PHE A 36 30.75 -30.36 13.41
C PHE A 36 30.55 -28.87 13.14
N MET A 37 30.32 -28.54 11.87
CA MET A 37 29.92 -27.20 11.49
C MET A 37 28.43 -27.20 11.17
N ALA A 38 27.65 -26.47 11.97
CA ALA A 38 26.24 -26.18 11.69
C ALA A 38 26.11 -25.15 10.54
N GLY A 39 26.65 -25.49 9.36
CA GLY A 39 26.65 -24.61 8.19
C GLY A 39 25.28 -24.43 7.54
N LYS A 40 25.18 -23.52 6.57
CA LYS A 40 23.93 -23.27 5.82
C LYS A 40 23.38 -24.54 5.15
N GLY A 41 24.25 -25.36 4.57
CA GLY A 41 23.87 -26.64 3.94
C GLY A 41 23.35 -27.69 4.92
N TRP A 42 23.94 -27.77 6.12
CA TRP A 42 23.43 -28.64 7.19
C TRP A 42 22.05 -28.19 7.64
N LEU A 43 21.85 -26.88 7.85
CA LEU A 43 20.56 -26.33 8.24
C LEU A 43 19.48 -26.61 7.18
N ALA A 44 19.79 -26.42 5.88
CA ALA A 44 18.87 -26.74 4.79
C ALA A 44 18.46 -28.23 4.78
N SER A 45 19.44 -29.12 4.98
CA SER A 45 19.19 -30.57 5.06
C SER A 45 18.38 -30.96 6.30
N PHE A 46 18.64 -30.31 7.43
CA PHE A 46 17.91 -30.51 8.69
C PHE A 46 16.45 -30.05 8.56
N VAL A 47 16.22 -28.86 8.02
CA VAL A 47 14.89 -28.29 7.74
C VAL A 47 14.09 -29.23 6.83
N ASN A 48 14.69 -29.71 5.74
CA ASN A 48 14.06 -30.64 4.81
C ASN A 48 13.74 -31.99 5.47
N ARG A 49 14.68 -32.58 6.22
CA ARG A 49 14.50 -33.89 6.87
C ARG A 49 13.35 -33.90 7.87
N TYR A 50 13.15 -32.81 8.59
CA TYR A 50 12.12 -32.70 9.62
C TYR A 50 10.88 -31.92 9.16
N ASN A 51 10.77 -31.64 7.86
CA ASN A 51 9.67 -30.91 7.24
C ASN A 51 9.33 -29.61 7.99
N LEU A 52 10.37 -28.88 8.42
CA LEU A 52 10.21 -27.62 9.11
C LEU A 52 9.80 -26.58 8.09
N LYS A 53 8.58 -26.06 8.22
CA LYS A 53 8.09 -25.01 7.34
C LYS A 53 8.71 -23.69 7.77
N ASN A 54 9.30 -22.96 6.83
CA ASN A 54 9.64 -21.56 7.03
C ASN A 54 8.33 -20.76 7.16
N LEU A 55 7.83 -20.69 8.39
CA LEU A 55 6.77 -19.77 8.75
C LEU A 55 7.41 -18.40 8.90
N ARG A 56 7.33 -17.59 7.84
CA ARG A 56 7.53 -16.15 7.99
C ARG A 56 6.37 -15.66 8.84
N VAL A 57 6.61 -15.45 10.13
CA VAL A 57 5.66 -14.74 11.00
C VAL A 57 5.59 -13.33 10.44
N THR A 58 4.57 -13.06 9.62
CA THR A 58 4.20 -11.71 9.23
C THR A 58 3.85 -10.96 10.52
N GLY A 59 4.68 -9.99 10.90
CA GLY A 59 4.56 -9.25 12.17
C GLY A 59 3.16 -8.65 12.39
N GLU A 60 2.42 -8.37 11.32
CA GLU A 60 1.03 -7.90 11.36
C GLU A 60 0.06 -8.88 12.04
N ALA A 61 0.20 -10.19 11.78
CA ALA A 61 -0.69 -11.19 12.38
C ALA A 61 -0.42 -11.38 13.89
N ALA A 62 0.78 -11.05 14.35
CA ALA A 62 1.17 -11.13 15.76
C ALA A 62 0.84 -9.85 16.54
N SER A 63 0.63 -8.72 15.85
CA SER A 63 0.19 -7.43 16.43
C SER A 63 -1.32 -7.18 16.30
N ALA A 64 -2.07 -8.15 15.80
CA ALA A 64 -3.52 -8.11 15.77
C ALA A 64 -4.05 -8.05 17.20
N ASP A 65 -4.91 -7.05 17.48
CA ASP A 65 -5.68 -7.03 18.71
C ASP A 65 -6.64 -8.23 18.67
N GLN A 66 -6.28 -9.29 19.40
CA GLN A 66 -7.01 -10.56 19.40
C GLN A 66 -8.47 -10.38 19.83
N GLU A 67 -8.75 -9.42 20.71
CA GLU A 67 -10.09 -9.14 21.19
C GLU A 67 -10.94 -8.53 20.07
N SER A 68 -10.51 -7.40 19.50
CA SER A 68 -11.21 -6.74 18.39
C SER A 68 -11.34 -7.63 17.15
N THR A 69 -10.35 -8.46 16.86
CA THR A 69 -10.39 -9.41 15.72
C THR A 69 -11.42 -10.53 15.96
N SER A 70 -11.62 -10.94 17.21
CA SER A 70 -12.58 -11.99 17.57
C SER A 70 -14.03 -11.48 17.61
N THR A 71 -14.24 -10.21 17.95
CA THR A 71 -15.58 -9.61 18.07
C THR A 71 -16.12 -9.10 16.74
N PHE A 72 -15.25 -8.60 15.86
CA PHE A 72 -15.66 -7.96 14.61
C PHE A 72 -16.57 -8.82 13.71
N PRO A 73 -16.33 -10.14 13.50
CA PRO A 73 -17.25 -10.97 12.72
C PRO A 73 -18.69 -10.96 13.25
N HIS A 74 -18.87 -10.89 14.57
CA HIS A 74 -20.20 -10.80 15.19
C HIS A 74 -20.84 -9.42 15.00
N GLU A 75 -20.06 -8.35 15.07
CA GLU A 75 -20.53 -6.98 14.82
C GLU A 75 -20.92 -6.79 13.35
N PHE A 76 -20.08 -7.27 12.44
CA PHE A 76 -20.34 -7.30 11.01
C PHE A 76 -21.63 -8.07 10.69
N GLN A 77 -21.82 -9.27 11.24
CA GLN A 77 -23.05 -10.05 11.02
C GLN A 77 -24.29 -9.33 11.57
N ARG A 78 -24.17 -8.65 12.72
CA ARG A 78 -25.25 -7.85 13.29
C ARG A 78 -25.59 -6.66 12.40
N LEU A 79 -24.59 -5.96 11.87
CA LEU A 79 -24.77 -4.85 10.92
C LEU A 79 -25.51 -5.34 9.67
N VAL A 80 -25.00 -6.41 9.06
CA VAL A 80 -25.55 -7.03 7.86
C VAL A 80 -27.00 -7.46 8.08
N GLY A 81 -27.28 -8.18 9.17
CA GLY A 81 -28.64 -8.64 9.50
C GLY A 81 -29.60 -7.49 9.79
N ARG A 82 -29.18 -6.52 10.61
CA ARG A 82 -29.99 -5.33 10.96
C ARG A 82 -30.36 -4.50 9.74
N LYS A 83 -29.42 -4.33 8.81
CA LYS A 83 -29.63 -3.54 7.59
C LYS A 83 -30.16 -4.38 6.43
N GLY A 84 -30.28 -5.70 6.58
CA GLY A 84 -30.80 -6.58 5.52
C GLY A 84 -29.94 -6.59 4.26
N TYR A 85 -28.61 -6.57 4.40
CA TYR A 85 -27.71 -6.66 3.25
C TYR A 85 -27.69 -8.09 2.68
N LEU A 86 -27.78 -8.18 1.35
CA LEU A 86 -27.62 -9.44 0.61
C LEU A 86 -26.14 -9.68 0.24
N PRO A 87 -25.72 -10.92 -0.05
CA PRO A 87 -24.35 -11.22 -0.47
C PRO A 87 -23.88 -10.41 -1.69
N GLU A 88 -24.81 -10.07 -2.59
CA GLU A 88 -24.58 -9.24 -3.76
C GLU A 88 -24.22 -7.78 -3.42
N GLN A 89 -24.55 -7.33 -2.21
CA GLN A 89 -24.45 -5.94 -1.75
C GLN A 89 -23.28 -5.71 -0.78
N VAL A 90 -22.56 -6.74 -0.36
CA VAL A 90 -21.42 -6.61 0.56
C VAL A 90 -20.12 -6.89 -0.15
N TYR A 91 -19.27 -5.87 -0.20
CA TYR A 91 -18.02 -5.83 -0.94
C TYR A 91 -16.83 -5.70 0.01
N ASN A 92 -15.69 -6.25 -0.38
CA ASN A 92 -14.40 -5.94 0.22
C ASN A 92 -13.48 -5.40 -0.87
N CYS A 93 -12.70 -4.38 -0.54
CA CYS A 93 -11.63 -3.83 -1.38
C CYS A 93 -10.29 -3.99 -0.69
N ASP A 94 -9.25 -4.24 -1.48
CA ASP A 94 -7.87 -4.33 -1.02
C ASP A 94 -6.88 -4.09 -2.16
N GLU A 95 -5.68 -3.64 -1.82
CA GLU A 95 -4.60 -3.31 -2.74
C GLU A 95 -3.43 -4.29 -2.66
N THR A 96 -2.81 -4.55 -3.81
CA THR A 96 -1.61 -5.37 -3.85
C THR A 96 -0.62 -4.94 -4.91
N ALA A 97 0.66 -5.17 -4.64
CA ALA A 97 1.72 -4.89 -5.60
C ALA A 97 1.73 -5.97 -6.69
N LEU A 98 1.78 -5.54 -7.95
CA LEU A 98 2.06 -6.43 -9.09
C LEU A 98 3.35 -5.98 -9.79
N PHE A 99 4.32 -6.89 -9.82
CA PHE A 99 5.53 -6.72 -10.63
C PHE A 99 5.26 -7.24 -12.04
N TRP A 100 4.62 -6.42 -12.85
CA TRP A 100 4.00 -6.83 -14.11
C TRP A 100 5.01 -7.34 -15.15
N LYS A 101 6.31 -7.01 -15.04
CA LYS A 101 7.41 -7.55 -15.88
C LYS A 101 8.30 -8.59 -15.20
N LYS A 102 7.97 -9.06 -13.99
CA LYS A 102 8.82 -10.01 -13.25
C LYS A 102 9.04 -11.29 -14.07
N MET A 103 10.28 -11.77 -14.10
CA MET A 103 10.65 -13.10 -14.61
C MET A 103 11.10 -13.99 -13.44
N PRO A 104 11.05 -15.33 -13.55
CA PRO A 104 11.59 -16.21 -12.53
C PRO A 104 13.08 -15.95 -12.27
N SER A 105 13.49 -16.01 -11.00
CA SER A 105 14.79 -15.56 -10.49
C SER A 105 16.00 -16.29 -11.09
N ARG A 106 15.77 -17.51 -11.58
CA ARG A 106 16.79 -18.39 -12.17
C ARG A 106 16.93 -18.24 -13.69
N THR A 107 16.06 -17.47 -14.34
CA THR A 107 16.13 -17.30 -15.80
C THR A 107 17.38 -16.55 -16.23
N TYR A 108 17.94 -16.90 -17.38
CA TYR A 108 19.06 -16.14 -17.95
C TYR A 108 18.67 -14.68 -18.20
N ILE A 109 17.41 -14.40 -18.57
CA ILE A 109 16.84 -13.05 -18.65
C ILE A 109 16.95 -12.33 -17.29
N HIS A 110 16.62 -13.01 -16.20
CA HIS A 110 16.76 -12.47 -14.85
C HIS A 110 18.22 -12.20 -14.46
N LYS A 111 19.13 -13.12 -14.80
CA LYS A 111 20.57 -12.99 -14.52
C LYS A 111 21.21 -11.85 -15.34
N ASP A 112 20.96 -11.81 -16.65
CA ASP A 112 21.50 -10.83 -17.58
C ASP A 112 21.07 -9.42 -17.23
N ALA A 113 19.77 -9.21 -16.97
CA ALA A 113 19.30 -7.89 -16.61
C ALA A 113 19.68 -7.47 -15.18
N ARG A 114 20.05 -8.40 -14.28
CA ARG A 114 20.72 -8.05 -13.00
C ARG A 114 22.15 -7.57 -13.19
N GLN A 115 22.84 -8.07 -14.22
CA GLN A 115 24.24 -7.73 -14.52
C GLN A 115 24.35 -6.48 -15.42
N ALA A 116 23.34 -6.22 -16.25
CA ALA A 116 23.28 -5.02 -17.07
C ALA A 116 23.06 -3.76 -16.20
N MET A 117 24.09 -2.91 -16.09
CA MET A 117 23.96 -1.58 -15.48
C MET A 117 22.87 -0.79 -16.22
N GLY A 118 21.74 -0.55 -15.55
CA GLY A 118 20.60 0.22 -16.07
C GLY A 118 19.31 -0.56 -16.34
N PHE A 119 19.28 -1.89 -16.24
CA PHE A 119 18.07 -2.67 -16.50
C PHE A 119 17.11 -2.69 -15.29
N LYS A 120 16.28 -1.65 -15.14
CA LYS A 120 15.28 -1.48 -14.05
C LYS A 120 14.04 -2.40 -14.16
N ALA A 121 13.94 -3.27 -15.18
CA ALA A 121 12.72 -4.02 -15.50
C ALA A 121 12.20 -4.96 -14.39
N PHE A 122 13.03 -5.37 -13.43
CA PHE A 122 12.60 -6.17 -12.28
C PHE A 122 11.85 -5.41 -11.20
N LYS A 123 11.88 -4.07 -11.24
CA LYS A 123 11.27 -3.19 -10.24
C LYS A 123 10.06 -2.42 -10.78
N ASP A 124 9.63 -2.70 -12.01
CA ASP A 124 8.45 -2.07 -12.57
C ASP A 124 7.20 -2.67 -11.90
N ARG A 125 6.82 -2.02 -10.81
CA ARG A 125 5.66 -2.30 -9.98
C ARG A 125 4.50 -1.39 -10.40
N LEU A 126 3.30 -1.94 -10.31
CA LEU A 126 2.06 -1.19 -10.23
C LEU A 126 1.29 -1.62 -8.98
N THR A 127 0.38 -0.78 -8.51
CA THR A 127 -0.58 -1.18 -7.47
C THR A 127 -1.88 -1.59 -8.16
N LEU A 128 -2.34 -2.79 -7.80
CA LEU A 128 -3.60 -3.37 -8.26
C LEU A 128 -4.64 -3.21 -7.16
N VAL A 129 -5.75 -2.56 -7.47
CA VAL A 129 -6.90 -2.38 -6.58
C VAL A 129 -7.94 -3.42 -6.97
N LEU A 130 -8.27 -4.33 -6.05
CA LEU A 130 -9.24 -5.38 -6.28
C LEU A 130 -10.43 -5.18 -5.37
N CYS A 131 -11.62 -5.41 -5.89
CA CYS A 131 -12.85 -5.36 -5.11
C CYS A 131 -13.83 -6.43 -5.58
N GLY A 132 -14.46 -7.13 -4.64
CA GLY A 132 -15.46 -8.15 -4.95
C GLY A 132 -16.48 -8.34 -3.85
N ASN A 133 -17.65 -8.88 -4.19
CA ASN A 133 -18.74 -9.12 -3.23
C ASN A 133 -18.82 -10.56 -2.73
N ALA A 134 -19.62 -10.75 -1.68
CA ALA A 134 -19.87 -12.05 -1.08
C ALA A 134 -20.60 -13.03 -2.00
N ALA A 135 -21.35 -12.55 -3.00
CA ALA A 135 -21.94 -13.40 -4.05
C ALA A 135 -20.91 -13.89 -5.11
N GLY A 136 -19.69 -13.36 -5.07
CA GLY A 136 -18.58 -13.79 -5.93
C GLY A 136 -18.33 -12.95 -7.17
N HIS A 137 -18.99 -11.79 -7.30
CA HIS A 137 -18.74 -10.85 -8.39
C HIS A 137 -17.55 -9.94 -8.08
N MET A 138 -16.66 -9.74 -9.05
CA MET A 138 -15.54 -8.80 -8.97
C MET A 138 -15.86 -7.51 -9.75
N ILE A 139 -15.51 -6.37 -9.16
CA ILE A 139 -15.51 -5.06 -9.80
C ILE A 139 -14.31 -4.97 -10.76
N LYS A 140 -14.40 -4.13 -11.79
CA LYS A 140 -13.28 -3.82 -12.68
C LYS A 140 -12.03 -3.48 -11.86
N PRO A 141 -10.88 -4.11 -12.15
CA PRO A 141 -9.66 -3.86 -11.38
C PRO A 141 -9.16 -2.43 -11.58
N GLY A 142 -8.73 -1.80 -10.49
CA GLY A 142 -8.00 -0.53 -10.54
C GLY A 142 -6.51 -0.76 -10.72
N VAL A 143 -5.84 0.13 -11.46
CA VAL A 143 -4.40 0.10 -11.69
C VAL A 143 -3.84 1.49 -11.40
N ILE A 144 -2.93 1.57 -10.42
CA ILE A 144 -2.15 2.78 -10.15
C ILE A 144 -0.74 2.57 -10.67
N TYR A 145 -0.33 3.40 -11.62
CA TYR A 145 1.00 3.33 -12.22
C TYR A 145 1.80 4.62 -12.04
N ARG A 146 3.13 4.53 -12.17
CA ARG A 146 4.02 5.69 -11.97
C ARG A 146 3.80 6.81 -12.98
N ALA A 147 3.55 6.44 -14.23
CA ALA A 147 3.44 7.36 -15.34
C ALA A 147 1.96 7.59 -15.70
N CYS A 148 1.57 8.85 -15.86
CA CYS A 148 0.22 9.23 -16.27
C CYS A 148 -0.19 8.59 -17.60
N THR A 149 0.67 8.74 -18.61
CA THR A 149 0.46 8.21 -19.96
C THR A 149 1.77 7.61 -20.48
N PRO A 150 2.04 6.33 -20.20
CA PRO A 150 3.18 5.60 -20.76
C PRO A 150 3.17 5.63 -22.30
N ARG A 151 4.35 5.58 -22.94
CA ARG A 151 4.47 5.58 -24.41
C ARG A 151 3.53 4.58 -25.12
N PRO A 152 3.38 3.31 -24.66
CA PRO A 152 2.47 2.34 -25.30
C PRO A 152 0.97 2.66 -25.18
N LEU A 153 0.61 3.58 -24.29
CA LEU A 153 -0.77 4.05 -24.06
C LEU A 153 -1.03 5.43 -24.67
N LYS A 154 -0.04 6.02 -25.35
CA LYS A 154 -0.20 7.31 -26.03
C LYS A 154 -1.32 7.20 -27.09
N ASN A 155 -2.17 8.21 -27.15
CA ASN A 155 -3.34 8.30 -28.05
C ASN A 155 -4.45 7.26 -27.79
N LYS A 156 -4.45 6.56 -26.66
CA LYS A 156 -5.58 5.73 -26.23
C LYS A 156 -6.41 6.47 -25.19
N SER A 157 -7.74 6.40 -25.31
CA SER A 157 -8.66 6.92 -24.29
C SER A 157 -8.58 6.02 -23.05
N LYS A 158 -8.47 6.63 -21.86
CA LYS A 158 -8.37 5.87 -20.59
C LYS A 158 -9.67 5.11 -20.29
N GLU A 159 -10.79 5.66 -20.74
CA GLU A 159 -12.13 5.08 -20.61
C GLU A 159 -12.29 3.78 -21.41
N SER A 160 -11.46 3.59 -22.44
CA SER A 160 -11.45 2.34 -23.24
C SER A 160 -10.67 1.19 -22.59
N PHE A 161 -9.95 1.46 -21.49
CA PHE A 161 -9.15 0.43 -20.84
C PHE A 161 -10.04 -0.56 -20.10
N PRO A 162 -9.66 -1.86 -20.08
CA PRO A 162 -10.39 -2.87 -19.32
C PRO A 162 -10.13 -2.79 -17.81
N VAL A 163 -9.42 -1.75 -17.35
CA VAL A 163 -9.04 -1.47 -15.97
C VAL A 163 -9.35 0.00 -15.65
N PHE A 164 -9.58 0.33 -14.39
CA PHE A 164 -9.67 1.73 -13.94
C PHE A 164 -8.26 2.30 -13.75
N TRP A 165 -7.82 3.19 -14.63
CA TRP A 165 -6.44 3.66 -14.68
C TRP A 165 -6.21 4.95 -13.89
N GLN A 166 -5.27 4.88 -12.95
CA GLN A 166 -4.83 6.00 -12.13
C GLN A 166 -3.31 6.08 -12.11
N HIS A 167 -2.77 7.20 -11.62
CA HIS A 167 -1.33 7.37 -11.54
C HIS A 167 -0.87 8.29 -10.40
N ASN A 168 0.33 8.00 -9.90
CA ASN A 168 1.16 8.92 -9.14
C ASN A 168 2.61 8.42 -9.17
N ARG A 169 3.61 9.26 -8.91
CA ARG A 169 5.03 8.88 -9.08
C ARG A 169 5.43 7.63 -8.27
N LYS A 170 4.84 7.45 -7.08
CA LYS A 170 5.12 6.31 -6.18
C LYS A 170 4.41 5.01 -6.59
N ALA A 171 3.42 5.10 -7.47
CA ALA A 171 2.48 4.04 -7.83
C ALA A 171 1.78 3.43 -6.60
N TRP A 172 1.36 4.26 -5.64
CA TRP A 172 0.73 3.87 -4.37
C TRP A 172 -0.69 4.40 -4.26
N MET A 173 -1.51 3.72 -3.45
CA MET A 173 -2.83 4.24 -3.08
C MET A 173 -2.68 5.50 -2.21
N THR A 174 -3.48 6.52 -2.49
CA THR A 174 -3.60 7.72 -1.67
C THR A 174 -5.08 8.01 -1.44
N ALA A 175 -5.39 8.81 -0.42
CA ALA A 175 -6.76 9.19 -0.10
C ALA A 175 -7.52 9.78 -1.31
N ILE A 176 -6.86 10.61 -2.12
CA ILE A 176 -7.46 11.21 -3.31
C ILE A 176 -7.75 10.15 -4.37
N LEU A 177 -6.79 9.26 -4.64
CA LEU A 177 -6.97 8.20 -5.63
C LEU A 177 -8.04 7.19 -5.18
N PHE A 178 -8.12 6.88 -3.89
CA PHE A 178 -9.17 6.00 -3.37
C PHE A 178 -10.56 6.61 -3.54
N LEU A 179 -10.73 7.90 -3.19
CA LEU A 179 -12.01 8.60 -3.37
C LEU A 179 -12.40 8.70 -4.84
N GLU A 180 -11.43 8.94 -5.73
CA GLU A 180 -11.65 8.93 -7.17
C GLU A 180 -12.12 7.56 -7.67
N TRP A 181 -11.46 6.48 -7.27
CA TRP A 181 -11.87 5.12 -7.59
C TRP A 181 -13.27 4.79 -7.03
N LEU A 182 -13.55 5.20 -5.79
CA LEU A 182 -14.84 4.98 -5.14
C LEU A 182 -15.98 5.63 -5.94
N GLN A 183 -15.80 6.88 -6.35
CA GLN A 183 -16.82 7.68 -7.06
C GLN A 183 -16.96 7.32 -8.54
N GLN A 184 -15.84 7.06 -9.23
CA GLN A 184 -15.84 6.92 -10.69
C GLN A 184 -15.84 5.45 -11.16
N CYS A 185 -15.47 4.51 -10.30
CA CYS A 185 -15.43 3.08 -10.62
C CYS A 185 -16.41 2.28 -9.76
N PHE A 186 -16.20 2.22 -8.44
CA PHE A 186 -16.95 1.33 -7.56
C PHE A 186 -18.45 1.64 -7.55
N ILE A 187 -18.85 2.86 -7.22
CA ILE A 187 -20.27 3.25 -7.11
C ILE A 187 -21.03 3.00 -8.43
N PRO A 188 -20.55 3.47 -9.61
CA PRO A 188 -21.21 3.20 -10.89
C PRO A 188 -21.33 1.71 -11.21
N GLU A 189 -20.28 0.91 -10.97
CA GLU A 189 -20.29 -0.51 -11.27
C GLU A 189 -21.23 -1.30 -10.37
N VAL A 190 -21.23 -1.02 -9.06
CA VAL A 190 -22.16 -1.64 -8.11
C VAL A 190 -23.60 -1.29 -8.47
N LYS A 191 -23.88 -0.03 -8.81
CA LYS A 191 -25.22 0.41 -9.23
C LYS A 191 -25.69 -0.33 -10.49
N SER A 192 -24.79 -0.51 -11.46
CA SER A 192 -25.07 -1.27 -12.69
C SER A 192 -25.32 -2.75 -12.40
N TYR A 193 -24.45 -3.38 -11.61
CA TYR A 193 -24.55 -4.78 -11.21
C TYR A 193 -25.86 -5.09 -10.45
N LEU A 194 -26.19 -4.29 -9.44
CA LEU A 194 -27.40 -4.48 -8.64
C LEU A 194 -28.66 -4.26 -9.48
N ARG A 195 -28.67 -3.27 -10.37
CA ARG A 195 -29.76 -3.07 -11.34
C ARG A 195 -29.96 -4.30 -12.21
N ALA A 196 -28.89 -4.88 -12.75
CA ALA A 196 -28.95 -6.08 -13.58
C ALA A 196 -29.47 -7.31 -12.80
N LYS A 197 -29.30 -7.32 -11.48
CA LYS A 197 -29.83 -8.35 -10.58
C LYS A 197 -31.26 -8.07 -10.09
N GLY A 198 -31.85 -6.93 -10.45
CA GLY A 198 -33.16 -6.52 -9.91
C GLY A 198 -33.13 -6.18 -8.42
N LEU A 199 -31.96 -5.83 -7.88
CA LEU A 199 -31.75 -5.47 -6.49
C LEU A 199 -31.71 -3.95 -6.29
N PRO A 200 -32.15 -3.43 -5.14
CA PRO A 200 -32.03 -2.02 -4.84
C PRO A 200 -30.56 -1.60 -4.74
N PHE A 201 -30.24 -0.39 -5.18
CA PHE A 201 -28.91 0.18 -5.02
C PHE A 201 -28.66 0.48 -3.54
N LYS A 202 -27.90 -0.42 -2.91
CA LYS A 202 -27.49 -0.36 -1.52
C LYS A 202 -26.26 -1.25 -1.39
N ALA A 203 -25.18 -0.72 -0.82
CA ALA A 203 -23.92 -1.44 -0.71
C ALA A 203 -23.25 -1.21 0.65
N LEU A 204 -22.47 -2.20 1.07
CA LEU A 204 -21.54 -2.14 2.19
C LEU A 204 -20.15 -2.43 1.63
N LEU A 205 -19.20 -1.51 1.81
CA LEU A 205 -17.81 -1.66 1.40
C LEU A 205 -16.91 -1.82 2.65
N LEU A 206 -16.22 -2.94 2.73
CA LEU A 206 -15.23 -3.24 3.75
C LEU A 206 -13.82 -2.93 3.24
N ILE A 207 -13.06 -2.17 4.01
CA ILE A 207 -11.68 -1.78 3.71
C ILE A 207 -10.81 -1.85 4.98
N ASP A 208 -9.50 -1.97 4.82
CA ASP A 208 -8.58 -1.84 5.95
C ASP A 208 -8.45 -0.38 6.41
N ASN A 209 -7.70 -0.18 7.50
CA ASN A 209 -7.45 1.15 8.06
C ASN A 209 -6.13 1.78 7.56
N ALA A 210 -5.73 1.50 6.30
CA ALA A 210 -4.53 2.08 5.72
C ALA A 210 -4.66 3.62 5.55
N PRO A 211 -3.55 4.39 5.62
CA PRO A 211 -3.58 5.84 5.41
C PRO A 211 -4.14 6.28 4.04
N GLY A 212 -4.09 5.39 3.04
CA GLY A 212 -4.70 5.60 1.73
C GLY A 212 -6.24 5.61 1.75
N HIS A 213 -6.86 5.18 2.85
CA HIS A 213 -8.31 5.07 3.01
C HIS A 213 -8.84 6.15 3.96
N PRO A 214 -9.36 7.26 3.43
CA PRO A 214 -9.78 8.39 4.25
C PRO A 214 -11.15 8.16 4.85
N GLN A 215 -11.38 8.69 6.06
CA GLN A 215 -12.70 8.70 6.71
C GLN A 215 -13.78 9.38 5.85
N ALA A 216 -13.37 10.31 4.96
CA ALA A 216 -14.25 10.96 4.00
C ALA A 216 -14.97 9.96 3.07
N ALA A 217 -14.45 8.74 2.88
CA ALA A 217 -15.11 7.69 2.11
C ALA A 217 -16.49 7.32 2.68
N CYS A 218 -16.69 7.42 4.00
CA CYS A 218 -17.99 7.16 4.64
C CYS A 218 -19.08 8.17 4.24
N ALA A 219 -18.72 9.32 3.66
CA ALA A 219 -19.64 10.35 3.22
C ALA A 219 -19.75 10.43 1.69
N ALA A 220 -19.21 9.45 0.95
CA ALA A 220 -19.13 9.50 -0.51
C ALA A 220 -20.50 9.34 -1.20
N ASP A 221 -21.38 8.48 -0.67
CA ASP A 221 -22.74 8.24 -1.19
C ASP A 221 -23.66 7.73 -0.06
N GLU A 222 -24.91 8.18 -0.03
CA GLU A 222 -25.89 7.80 1.01
C GLU A 222 -26.28 6.31 0.98
N ASN A 223 -26.13 5.65 -0.18
CA ASN A 223 -26.48 4.24 -0.40
C ASN A 223 -25.27 3.31 -0.25
N VAL A 224 -24.07 3.86 -0.05
CA VAL A 224 -22.84 3.09 0.15
C VAL A 224 -22.32 3.33 1.56
N GLU A 225 -22.46 2.32 2.40
CA GLU A 225 -21.86 2.33 3.73
C GLU A 225 -20.42 1.81 3.66
N VAL A 226 -19.46 2.58 4.17
CA VAL A 226 -18.05 2.17 4.23
C VAL A 226 -17.71 1.83 5.68
N VAL A 227 -17.16 0.63 5.90
CA VAL A 227 -16.75 0.14 7.22
C VAL A 227 -15.28 -0.27 7.18
N PHE A 228 -14.53 0.22 8.17
CA PHE A 228 -13.13 -0.11 8.35
C PHE A 228 -12.98 -1.40 9.17
N LEU A 229 -12.10 -2.28 8.73
CA LEU A 229 -11.69 -3.45 9.49
C LEU A 229 -10.87 -3.02 10.73
N PRO A 230 -10.90 -3.81 11.82
CA PRO A 230 -10.05 -3.53 12.98
C PRO A 230 -8.57 -3.45 12.59
N PRO A 231 -7.78 -2.58 13.25
CA PRO A 231 -6.35 -2.49 13.00
C PRO A 231 -5.65 -3.85 13.07
N ASN A 232 -4.71 -4.10 12.17
CA ASN A 232 -3.90 -5.33 12.09
C ASN A 232 -4.70 -6.63 11.89
N SER A 233 -5.98 -6.57 11.52
CA SER A 233 -6.81 -7.75 11.28
C SER A 233 -6.82 -8.25 9.84
N THR A 234 -6.20 -7.50 8.91
CA THR A 234 -6.18 -7.75 7.46
C THR A 234 -5.86 -9.21 7.09
N PRO A 235 -4.75 -9.82 7.54
CA PRO A 235 -4.42 -11.20 7.18
C PRO A 235 -5.45 -12.25 7.66
N LEU A 236 -6.24 -11.92 8.68
CA LEU A 236 -7.17 -12.83 9.35
C LEU A 236 -8.61 -12.67 8.85
N LEU A 237 -9.04 -11.43 8.60
CA LEU A 237 -10.43 -11.10 8.34
C LEU A 237 -10.71 -10.58 6.95
N GLN A 238 -9.72 -10.01 6.25
CA GLN A 238 -9.94 -9.36 4.97
C GLN A 238 -10.17 -10.39 3.87
N PRO A 239 -11.38 -10.44 3.27
CA PRO A 239 -11.75 -11.51 2.34
C PRO A 239 -10.79 -11.66 1.16
N LEU A 240 -10.42 -10.59 0.46
CA LEU A 240 -9.53 -10.68 -0.72
C LEU A 240 -8.14 -11.23 -0.39
N ASP A 241 -7.70 -11.01 0.84
CA ASP A 241 -6.42 -11.42 1.39
C ASP A 241 -6.39 -12.92 1.78
N GLN A 242 -7.56 -13.57 1.83
CA GLN A 242 -7.70 -15.02 2.05
C GLN A 242 -7.26 -15.87 0.85
N GLY A 243 -6.67 -15.27 -0.19
CA GLY A 243 -6.03 -15.99 -1.29
C GLY A 243 -6.46 -15.54 -2.69
N ILE A 244 -7.46 -14.67 -2.82
CA ILE A 244 -7.90 -14.15 -4.13
C ILE A 244 -6.78 -13.36 -4.80
N MET A 245 -6.10 -12.48 -4.07
CA MET A 245 -4.96 -11.73 -4.60
C MET A 245 -3.86 -12.64 -5.15
N LYS A 246 -3.55 -13.72 -4.42
CA LYS A 246 -2.58 -14.73 -4.86
C LYS A 246 -3.05 -15.45 -6.12
N CYS A 247 -4.33 -15.80 -6.21
CA CYS A 247 -4.91 -16.44 -7.39
C CYS A 247 -4.87 -15.52 -8.62
N VAL A 248 -5.18 -14.22 -8.45
CA VAL A 248 -5.09 -13.23 -9.54
C VAL A 248 -3.66 -13.11 -10.04
N LYS A 249 -2.67 -13.02 -9.15
CA LYS A 249 -1.26 -12.97 -9.52
C LYS A 249 -0.79 -14.24 -10.22
N ALA A 250 -1.16 -15.41 -9.71
CA ALA A 250 -0.85 -16.69 -10.34
C ALA A 250 -1.42 -16.76 -11.76
N THR A 251 -2.70 -16.37 -11.90
CA THR A 251 -3.39 -16.34 -13.19
C THR A 251 -2.73 -15.35 -14.16
N TYR A 252 -2.36 -14.15 -13.68
CA TYR A 252 -1.63 -13.16 -14.48
C TYR A 252 -0.27 -13.70 -14.97
N THR A 253 0.51 -14.34 -14.08
CA THR A 253 1.79 -14.96 -14.45
C THR A 253 1.58 -16.06 -15.49
N ARG A 254 0.56 -16.91 -15.30
CA ARG A 254 0.21 -17.96 -16.26
C ARG A 254 -0.10 -17.38 -17.64
N LEU A 255 -0.98 -16.38 -17.71
CA LEU A 255 -1.35 -15.72 -18.96
C LEU A 255 -0.14 -15.04 -19.63
N THR A 256 0.75 -14.46 -18.83
CA THR A 256 1.99 -13.85 -19.34
C THR A 256 2.89 -14.91 -20.00
N PHE A 257 3.06 -16.07 -19.37
CA PHE A 257 3.87 -17.16 -19.94
C PHE A 257 3.20 -17.79 -21.16
N GLN A 258 1.87 -17.96 -21.15
CA GLN A 258 1.13 -18.42 -22.33
C GLN A 258 1.36 -17.50 -23.52
N ARG A 259 1.24 -16.19 -23.31
CA ARG A 259 1.52 -15.20 -24.36
C ARG A 259 2.94 -15.32 -24.92
N ILE A 260 3.94 -15.53 -24.05
CA ILE A 260 5.32 -15.72 -24.49
C ILE A 260 5.43 -16.98 -25.36
N ARG A 261 4.92 -18.12 -24.87
CA ARG A 261 4.90 -19.37 -25.61
C ARG A 261 4.21 -19.23 -26.96
N ASP A 262 3.00 -18.69 -26.99
CA ASP A 262 2.20 -18.53 -28.21
C ASP A 262 2.93 -17.64 -29.25
N ALA A 263 3.68 -16.63 -28.78
CA ALA A 263 4.52 -15.80 -29.66
C ALA A 263 5.74 -16.54 -30.22
N LEU A 264 6.33 -17.49 -29.47
CA LEU A 264 7.43 -18.34 -29.94
C LEU A 264 6.92 -19.39 -30.94
N ASP A 265 5.75 -19.97 -30.69
CA ASP A 265 5.09 -20.92 -31.61
C ASP A 265 4.75 -20.24 -32.94
N ALA A 266 4.27 -18.99 -32.90
CA ALA A 266 3.96 -18.20 -34.09
C ALA A 266 5.21 -17.74 -34.86
N ASN A 267 6.35 -17.57 -34.18
CA ASN A 267 7.60 -17.14 -34.79
C ASN A 267 8.81 -17.88 -34.19
N PRO A 268 9.25 -19.00 -34.81
CA PRO A 268 10.37 -19.81 -34.31
C PRO A 268 11.72 -19.07 -34.24
N HIS A 269 11.86 -17.91 -34.89
CA HIS A 269 13.07 -17.08 -34.82
C HIS A 269 13.02 -16.04 -33.69
N LEU A 270 11.87 -15.87 -33.03
CA LEU A 270 11.73 -15.00 -31.88
C LEU A 270 12.39 -15.66 -30.65
N SER A 271 13.26 -14.92 -29.97
CA SER A 271 13.77 -15.36 -28.66
C SER A 271 12.83 -14.95 -27.53
N VAL A 272 12.86 -15.70 -26.42
CA VAL A 272 12.15 -15.35 -25.18
C VAL A 272 12.50 -13.92 -24.74
N THR A 273 13.77 -13.51 -24.85
CA THR A 273 14.24 -12.17 -24.50
C THR A 273 13.62 -11.09 -25.37
N GLN A 274 13.49 -11.31 -26.68
CA GLN A 274 12.83 -10.36 -27.58
C GLN A 274 11.34 -10.26 -27.28
N SER A 275 10.67 -11.40 -27.07
CA SER A 275 9.25 -11.45 -26.68
C SER A 275 9.02 -10.66 -25.39
N TRP A 276 9.80 -10.92 -24.34
CA TRP A 276 9.71 -10.20 -23.07
C TRP A 276 10.06 -8.71 -23.18
N LYS A 277 11.06 -8.33 -23.98
CA LYS A 277 11.38 -6.91 -24.21
C LYS A 277 10.23 -6.16 -24.88
N SER A 278 9.49 -6.84 -25.78
CA SER A 278 8.34 -6.27 -26.49
C SER A 278 7.08 -6.15 -25.61
N PHE A 279 6.96 -7.01 -24.59
CA PHE A 279 5.87 -6.95 -23.62
C PHE A 279 5.86 -5.60 -22.90
N ASN A 280 4.73 -4.91 -22.87
CA ASN A 280 4.62 -3.56 -22.34
C ASN A 280 3.35 -3.38 -21.50
N ILE A 281 3.19 -2.18 -20.90
CA ILE A 281 2.10 -1.92 -19.95
C ILE A 281 0.71 -2.04 -20.59
N ALA A 282 0.58 -1.81 -21.91
CA ALA A 282 -0.68 -2.01 -22.62
C ALA A 282 -1.07 -3.50 -22.69
N ASP A 283 -0.09 -4.39 -22.81
CA ASP A 283 -0.33 -5.83 -22.73
C ASP A 283 -0.70 -6.22 -21.29
N ALA A 284 0.01 -5.67 -20.31
CA ALA A 284 -0.23 -5.98 -18.90
C ALA A 284 -1.64 -5.60 -18.44
N ILE A 285 -2.18 -4.43 -18.83
CA ILE A 285 -3.56 -4.05 -18.44
C ILE A 285 -4.62 -5.01 -19.02
N ILE A 286 -4.38 -5.57 -20.20
CA ILE A 286 -5.26 -6.58 -20.81
C ILE A 286 -5.18 -7.88 -19.99
N LEU A 287 -3.97 -8.37 -19.73
CA LEU A 287 -3.77 -9.59 -18.96
C LEU A 287 -4.26 -9.47 -17.51
N ILE A 288 -4.20 -8.28 -16.89
CA ILE A 288 -4.78 -8.03 -15.56
C ILE A 288 -6.30 -8.21 -15.58
N ALA A 289 -6.97 -7.61 -16.56
CA ALA A 289 -8.42 -7.74 -16.69
C ALA A 289 -8.83 -9.20 -16.95
N GLU A 290 -8.12 -9.89 -17.84
CA GLU A 290 -8.33 -11.32 -18.10
C GLU A 290 -8.10 -12.17 -16.85
N ALA A 291 -7.05 -11.88 -16.08
CA ALA A 291 -6.73 -12.61 -14.86
C ALA A 291 -7.83 -12.46 -13.79
N VAL A 292 -8.40 -11.27 -13.64
CA VAL A 292 -9.51 -11.03 -12.70
C VAL A 292 -10.80 -11.70 -13.18
N GLN A 293 -11.11 -11.62 -14.48
CA GLN A 293 -12.29 -12.28 -15.06
C GLN A 293 -12.22 -13.81 -14.99
N ALA A 294 -11.03 -14.39 -15.03
CA ALA A 294 -10.83 -15.84 -14.92
C ALA A 294 -11.06 -16.38 -13.50
N ILE A 295 -11.11 -15.52 -12.48
CA ILE A 295 -11.39 -15.97 -11.11
C ILE A 295 -12.84 -16.42 -10.99
N LYS A 296 -13.02 -17.66 -10.51
CA LYS A 296 -14.35 -18.25 -10.34
C LYS A 296 -15.13 -17.53 -9.24
N HIS A 297 -16.42 -17.31 -9.48
CA HIS A 297 -17.33 -16.72 -8.48
C HIS A 297 -17.33 -17.50 -7.17
N SER A 298 -17.28 -18.84 -7.23
CA SER A 298 -17.19 -19.70 -6.05
C SER A 298 -15.93 -19.46 -5.22
N SER A 299 -14.81 -19.10 -5.87
CA SER A 299 -13.55 -18.80 -5.19
C SER A 299 -13.65 -17.48 -4.44
N VAL A 300 -14.22 -16.45 -5.07
CA VAL A 300 -14.49 -15.16 -4.43
C VAL A 300 -15.47 -15.35 -3.27
N ASN A 301 -16.59 -16.06 -3.45
CA ASN A 301 -17.50 -16.37 -2.34
C ASN A 301 -16.80 -17.11 -1.18
N ALA A 302 -15.95 -18.10 -1.48
CA ALA A 302 -15.22 -18.86 -0.48
C ALA A 302 -14.31 -18.01 0.42
N CYS A 303 -13.81 -16.87 -0.08
CA CYS A 303 -12.91 -16.00 0.68
C CYS A 303 -13.61 -15.27 1.84
N TRP A 304 -14.94 -15.20 1.81
CA TRP A 304 -15.75 -14.61 2.87
C TRP A 304 -15.92 -15.51 4.09
N ARG A 305 -15.45 -16.77 4.06
CA ARG A 305 -15.69 -17.75 5.12
C ARG A 305 -15.26 -17.28 6.52
N PRO A 306 -14.09 -16.64 6.72
CA PRO A 306 -13.69 -16.18 8.05
C PRO A 306 -14.62 -15.11 8.64
N LEU A 307 -15.17 -14.24 7.77
CA LEU A 307 -15.97 -13.09 8.18
C LEU A 307 -17.49 -13.38 8.19
N TRP A 308 -17.98 -14.07 7.15
CA TRP A 308 -19.38 -14.32 6.89
C TRP A 308 -19.64 -15.77 6.45
N ARG A 309 -19.43 -16.71 7.36
CA ARG A 309 -19.52 -18.15 7.08
C ARG A 309 -20.84 -18.61 6.45
N ASN A 310 -21.97 -17.99 6.82
CA ASN A 310 -23.31 -18.44 6.43
C ASN A 310 -23.65 -18.22 4.95
N VAL A 311 -22.90 -17.38 4.23
CA VAL A 311 -23.13 -17.12 2.79
C VAL A 311 -22.18 -17.91 1.90
N VAL A 312 -21.25 -18.65 2.48
CA VAL A 312 -20.29 -19.47 1.74
C VAL A 312 -20.92 -20.83 1.45
N ASN A 313 -21.18 -21.07 0.17
CA ASN A 313 -21.76 -22.33 -0.30
C ASN A 313 -20.64 -23.33 -0.64
N ASP A 314 -20.84 -24.61 -0.32
CA ASP A 314 -20.02 -25.74 -0.79
C ASP A 314 -18.51 -25.50 -0.84
N PHE A 315 -17.92 -25.04 0.28
CA PHE A 315 -16.49 -24.74 0.33
C PHE A 315 -15.64 -25.98 0.05
N LYS A 316 -15.04 -26.03 -1.14
CA LYS A 316 -14.09 -27.08 -1.58
C LYS A 316 -12.62 -26.67 -1.42
N GLY A 317 -12.35 -25.56 -0.73
CA GLY A 317 -11.05 -24.89 -0.75
C GLY A 317 -10.97 -23.81 -1.83
N PHE A 318 -9.96 -22.95 -1.76
CA PHE A 318 -9.58 -22.13 -2.91
C PHE A 318 -9.16 -23.06 -4.06
N PRO A 319 -9.28 -22.66 -5.35
CA PRO A 319 -8.62 -23.39 -6.44
C PRO A 319 -7.21 -23.64 -5.95
N SER A 320 -6.79 -24.91 -5.91
CA SER A 320 -5.49 -25.25 -5.35
C SER A 320 -4.49 -24.33 -6.06
N ALA A 321 -3.87 -23.44 -5.30
CA ALA A 321 -2.80 -22.61 -5.84
C ALA A 321 -1.78 -23.52 -6.54
N ASP A 322 -1.65 -24.77 -6.06
CA ASP A 322 -0.85 -25.84 -6.64
C ASP A 322 -1.30 -26.26 -8.05
N THR A 323 -2.59 -26.18 -8.41
CA THR A 323 -3.06 -26.40 -9.80
C THR A 323 -2.62 -25.28 -10.74
N GLU A 324 -2.76 -24.01 -10.32
CA GLU A 324 -2.27 -22.89 -11.13
C GLU A 324 -0.73 -22.87 -11.18
N LEU A 325 -0.05 -23.23 -10.08
CA LEU A 325 1.39 -23.40 -10.04
C LEU A 325 1.84 -24.48 -11.02
N GLU A 326 1.16 -25.63 -11.06
CA GLU A 326 1.49 -26.70 -12.01
C GLU A 326 1.24 -26.27 -13.45
N ASN A 327 0.15 -25.54 -13.73
CA ASN A 327 -0.09 -24.97 -15.05
C ASN A 327 1.04 -24.01 -15.46
N ILE A 328 1.43 -23.09 -14.59
CA ILE A 328 2.54 -22.15 -14.84
C ILE A 328 3.84 -22.93 -15.11
N ARG A 329 4.10 -23.98 -14.33
CA ARG A 329 5.27 -24.86 -14.50
C ARG A 329 5.26 -25.55 -15.86
N ASN A 330 4.13 -26.12 -16.27
CA ASN A 330 4.00 -26.80 -17.55
C ASN A 330 4.27 -25.86 -18.73
N ILE A 331 3.69 -24.66 -18.71
CA ILE A 331 3.92 -23.65 -19.75
C ILE A 331 5.38 -23.21 -19.77
N ALA A 332 6.01 -23.03 -18.61
CA ALA A 332 7.43 -22.70 -18.56
C ALA A 332 8.33 -23.82 -19.10
N MET A 333 8.00 -25.09 -18.85
CA MET A 333 8.72 -26.21 -19.46
C MET A 333 8.59 -26.19 -20.98
N GLU A 334 7.43 -25.82 -21.52
CA GLU A 334 7.20 -25.65 -22.97
C GLU A 334 7.99 -24.47 -23.56
N ILE A 335 8.12 -23.34 -22.86
CA ILE A 335 8.95 -22.19 -23.28
C ILE A 335 10.41 -22.61 -23.45
N GLY A 336 10.91 -23.45 -22.53
CA GLY A 336 12.28 -23.95 -22.56
C GLY A 336 13.34 -22.91 -22.17
N GLY A 337 14.56 -23.39 -21.89
CA GLY A 337 15.71 -22.57 -21.53
C GLY A 337 15.98 -22.47 -20.03
N GLU A 338 17.16 -21.95 -19.69
CA GLU A 338 17.64 -21.87 -18.30
C GLU A 338 16.68 -21.03 -17.43
N GLY A 339 16.23 -21.59 -16.30
CA GLY A 339 15.27 -21.00 -15.36
C GLY A 339 13.80 -21.20 -15.70
N PHE A 340 13.48 -21.72 -16.90
CA PHE A 340 12.13 -22.13 -17.30
C PHE A 340 12.00 -23.66 -17.28
N SER A 341 12.97 -24.38 -17.87
CA SER A 341 12.97 -25.85 -17.93
C SER A 341 13.23 -26.53 -16.58
N ASP A 342 13.96 -25.88 -15.68
CA ASP A 342 14.36 -26.40 -14.36
C ASP A 342 13.64 -25.68 -13.20
N MET A 343 12.53 -24.99 -13.51
CA MET A 343 11.74 -24.26 -12.54
C MET A 343 11.06 -25.21 -11.55
N VAL A 344 11.32 -24.99 -10.25
CA VAL A 344 10.70 -25.75 -9.17
C VAL A 344 9.60 -24.96 -8.49
N GLU A 345 8.73 -25.65 -7.75
CA GLU A 345 7.61 -25.05 -7.03
C GLU A 345 8.06 -23.92 -6.07
N GLY A 346 9.24 -24.05 -5.46
CA GLY A 346 9.83 -23.01 -4.63
C GLY A 346 10.12 -21.70 -5.40
N ASP A 347 10.59 -21.81 -6.64
CA ASP A 347 10.86 -20.65 -7.51
C ASP A 347 9.55 -19.93 -7.87
N LEU A 348 8.47 -20.70 -8.10
CA LEU A 348 7.14 -20.16 -8.39
C LEU A 348 6.51 -19.48 -7.17
N ARG A 349 6.66 -20.08 -5.98
CA ARG A 349 6.20 -19.47 -4.73
C ARG A 349 6.96 -18.16 -4.47
N GLU A 350 8.28 -18.12 -4.63
CA GLU A 350 9.06 -16.87 -4.56
C GLU A 350 8.63 -15.84 -5.62
N HIS A 351 8.28 -16.31 -6.82
CA HIS A 351 7.83 -15.44 -7.90
C HIS A 351 6.49 -14.77 -7.58
N LEU A 352 5.53 -15.54 -7.05
CA LEU A 352 4.17 -15.10 -6.70
C LEU A 352 4.07 -14.47 -5.32
N GLU A 353 5.04 -14.69 -4.46
CA GLU A 353 5.11 -14.07 -3.15
C GLU A 353 5.15 -12.55 -3.30
N ASP A 354 4.28 -11.91 -2.51
CA ASP A 354 4.39 -10.49 -2.27
C ASP A 354 5.75 -10.24 -1.63
N HIS A 355 6.66 -9.69 -2.42
CA HIS A 355 7.53 -8.68 -1.87
C HIS A 355 6.63 -7.49 -1.48
N ARG A 356 5.83 -7.65 -0.41
CA ARG A 356 5.89 -6.68 0.70
C ARG A 356 7.35 -6.67 1.09
N GLY A 357 8.15 -5.97 0.28
CA GLY A 357 9.52 -5.69 0.57
C GLY A 357 9.50 -5.23 2.01
N VAL A 358 10.42 -5.75 2.80
CA VAL A 358 10.78 -5.10 4.05
C VAL A 358 10.85 -3.63 3.70
N PHE A 359 9.84 -2.86 4.13
CA PHE A 359 9.84 -1.42 3.94
C PHE A 359 11.19 -0.99 4.46
N SER A 360 11.99 -0.31 3.63
CA SER A 360 13.12 0.38 4.25
C SER A 360 12.52 1.33 5.30
N ASN A 361 13.20 1.57 6.42
CA ASN A 361 12.71 2.55 7.39
C ASN A 361 12.39 3.90 6.71
N GLN A 362 13.08 4.20 5.62
CA GLN A 362 12.85 5.32 4.71
C GLN A 362 11.48 5.27 3.98
N GLU A 363 11.07 4.11 3.45
CA GLU A 363 9.75 3.92 2.82
C GLU A 363 8.60 3.98 3.86
N LEU A 364 8.87 3.54 5.09
CA LEU A 364 7.93 3.61 6.21
C LEU A 364 7.75 5.06 6.74
N GLU A 365 8.86 5.80 6.82
CA GLU A 365 8.89 7.24 7.15
C GLU A 365 8.20 8.09 6.07
N GLU A 366 8.31 7.73 4.79
CA GLU A 366 7.61 8.40 3.70
C GLU A 366 6.09 8.17 3.68
N MET A 367 5.59 7.07 4.25
CA MET A 367 4.15 6.82 4.43
C MET A 367 3.56 7.61 5.62
N THR A 368 4.38 7.93 6.62
CA THR A 368 3.99 8.74 7.79
C THR A 368 4.18 10.24 7.57
N LYS A 369 5.05 10.63 6.62
CA LYS A 369 5.08 11.99 6.08
C LYS A 369 3.85 12.21 5.19
N SER A 370 2.75 12.66 5.80
CA SER A 370 1.66 13.23 5.03
C SER A 370 2.16 14.42 4.22
N SER A 371 2.06 14.32 2.90
CA SER A 371 1.71 15.44 2.02
C SER A 371 2.71 16.59 1.85
N THR A 372 4.01 16.34 1.74
CA THR A 372 4.92 17.23 1.00
C THR A 372 6.13 16.40 0.61
N ASP A 373 6.28 16.15 -0.69
CA ASP A 373 7.53 15.98 -1.43
C ASP A 373 7.23 15.16 -2.69
N SER A 374 7.08 15.89 -3.78
CA SER A 374 6.97 15.36 -5.14
C SER A 374 8.24 15.74 -5.90
N GLU A 375 9.24 14.86 -5.93
CA GLU A 375 10.40 14.97 -6.82
C GLU A 375 10.11 14.22 -8.14
N ASP A 376 10.24 14.92 -9.27
CA ASP A 376 10.60 14.35 -10.58
C ASP A 376 11.93 15.04 -10.88
N ASP A 377 12.90 14.26 -11.32
CA ASP A 377 14.01 14.75 -12.13
C ASP A 377 14.00 13.99 -13.44
N ASP A 378 13.91 14.73 -14.54
CA ASP A 378 14.76 14.60 -15.71
C ASP A 378 14.48 15.78 -16.66
N ALA A 379 15.25 16.86 -16.53
CA ALA A 379 15.97 17.55 -17.62
C ALA A 379 16.26 19.03 -17.32
N GLU A 380 17.56 19.35 -17.41
CA GLU A 380 18.19 20.66 -17.57
C GLU A 380 18.30 21.63 -16.36
N SER A 381 19.55 22.02 -16.14
CA SER A 381 20.14 22.84 -15.09
C SER A 381 19.57 24.26 -14.95
N VAL A 382 19.01 24.63 -13.78
CA VAL A 382 19.07 26.00 -13.18
C VAL A 382 18.86 25.92 -11.66
N GLU A 383 19.54 26.80 -10.93
CA GLU A 383 19.66 27.06 -9.48
C GLU A 383 18.52 26.67 -8.52
N GLN A 384 18.95 26.19 -7.33
CA GLN A 384 18.11 25.83 -6.19
C GLN A 384 17.25 27.01 -5.67
N VAL A 385 15.93 26.90 -5.79
CA VAL A 385 14.98 27.68 -5.01
C VAL A 385 14.07 26.70 -4.26
N GLN A 386 14.02 26.83 -2.93
CA GLN A 386 13.24 25.95 -2.04
C GLN A 386 11.73 25.99 -2.35
N PRO A 387 10.98 24.88 -2.14
CA PRO A 387 9.54 24.83 -2.38
C PRO A 387 8.76 25.74 -1.42
N PRO A 388 7.64 26.33 -1.88
CA PRO A 388 6.94 27.36 -1.14
C PRO A 388 6.18 26.81 0.08
N SER A 389 6.62 27.14 1.30
CA SER A 389 5.78 27.07 2.50
C SER A 389 4.61 28.07 2.41
N TRP A 390 3.44 27.75 2.98
CA TRP A 390 2.31 28.68 3.06
C TRP A 390 2.70 29.91 3.88
N THR A 391 2.87 31.05 3.21
CA THR A 391 3.10 32.36 3.84
C THR A 391 1.83 33.19 3.80
N LEU A 392 1.72 34.20 4.66
CA LEU A 392 0.60 35.14 4.64
C LEU A 392 0.43 35.82 3.27
N GLU A 393 1.54 36.06 2.57
CA GLU A 393 1.56 36.61 1.20
C GLU A 393 0.92 35.66 0.18
N LYS A 394 1.17 34.35 0.29
CA LYS A 394 0.56 33.34 -0.60
C LYS A 394 -0.92 33.16 -0.32
N PHE A 395 -1.34 33.23 0.95
CA PHE A 395 -2.77 33.28 1.28
C PHE A 395 -3.43 34.51 0.68
N ALA A 396 -2.79 35.68 0.80
CA ALA A 396 -3.31 36.92 0.24
C ALA A 396 -3.45 36.84 -1.29
N ASP A 397 -2.46 36.28 -2.00
CA ASP A 397 -2.53 36.07 -3.45
C ASP A 397 -3.68 35.13 -3.84
N VAL A 398 -3.81 33.98 -3.18
CA VAL A 398 -4.89 33.02 -3.46
C VAL A 398 -6.27 33.66 -3.22
N PHE A 399 -6.47 34.40 -2.13
CA PHE A 399 -7.73 35.10 -1.88
C PHE A 399 -8.00 36.21 -2.90
N HIS A 400 -6.95 36.89 -3.37
CA HIS A 400 -7.07 37.90 -4.42
C HIS A 400 -7.46 37.29 -5.77
N GLN A 401 -6.82 36.20 -6.19
CA GLN A 401 -7.19 35.49 -7.42
C GLN A 401 -8.62 34.94 -7.36
N ALA A 402 -9.03 34.41 -6.20
CA ALA A 402 -10.40 33.98 -5.99
C ALA A 402 -11.42 35.13 -6.04
N GLN A 403 -11.05 36.34 -5.62
CA GLN A 403 -11.91 37.52 -5.78
C GLN A 403 -12.03 37.89 -7.26
N ILE A 404 -10.93 37.96 -8.00
CA ILE A 404 -10.94 38.24 -9.45
C ILE A 404 -11.81 37.23 -10.21
N LEU A 405 -11.68 35.95 -9.89
CA LEU A 405 -12.49 34.90 -10.52
C LEU A 405 -13.97 35.06 -10.22
N ARG A 406 -14.33 35.37 -8.96
CA ARG A 406 -15.72 35.62 -8.57
C ARG A 406 -16.30 36.81 -9.32
N ASP A 407 -15.54 37.90 -9.44
CA ASP A 407 -15.97 39.10 -10.15
C ASP A 407 -16.18 38.83 -11.65
N LYS A 408 -15.26 38.09 -12.29
CA LYS A 408 -15.42 37.66 -13.69
C LYS A 408 -16.64 36.76 -13.91
N ILE A 409 -16.94 35.86 -12.98
CA ILE A 409 -18.12 34.99 -13.07
C ILE A 409 -19.40 35.83 -12.98
N LEU A 410 -19.45 36.82 -12.09
CA LEU A 410 -20.59 37.73 -11.97
C LEU A 410 -20.73 38.67 -13.18
N GLU A 411 -19.61 39.00 -13.83
CA GLU A 411 -19.60 39.85 -15.03
C GLU A 411 -20.00 39.09 -16.30
N TYR A 412 -19.55 37.84 -16.47
CA TYR A 412 -19.72 37.09 -17.72
C TYR A 412 -20.92 36.16 -17.73
N ASP A 413 -21.43 35.71 -16.57
CA ASP A 413 -22.59 34.83 -16.52
C ASP A 413 -23.89 35.65 -16.71
N PRO A 414 -24.67 35.40 -17.79
CA PRO A 414 -25.94 36.08 -18.02
C PRO A 414 -27.03 35.73 -16.98
N SER A 415 -26.84 34.69 -16.16
CA SER A 415 -27.72 34.32 -15.05
C SER A 415 -27.14 34.77 -13.72
N MET A 416 -27.72 35.82 -13.15
CA MET A 416 -27.34 36.33 -11.83
C MET A 416 -27.49 35.25 -10.73
N GLU A 417 -28.55 34.46 -10.76
CA GLU A 417 -28.79 33.39 -9.77
C GLU A 417 -27.71 32.31 -9.80
N ARG A 418 -27.35 31.84 -11.00
CA ARG A 418 -26.27 30.85 -11.17
C ARG A 418 -24.91 31.44 -10.83
N GLY A 419 -24.60 32.66 -11.27
CA GLY A 419 -23.38 33.36 -10.91
C GLY A 419 -23.22 33.50 -9.39
N LEU A 420 -24.29 33.88 -8.68
CA LEU A 420 -24.30 33.95 -7.22
C LEU A 420 -24.15 32.57 -6.57
N MET A 421 -24.76 31.52 -7.12
CA MET A 421 -24.60 30.15 -6.60
C MET A 421 -23.13 29.68 -6.70
N VAL A 422 -22.49 29.91 -7.84
CA VAL A 422 -21.09 29.51 -8.08
C VAL A 422 -20.14 30.32 -7.20
N THR A 423 -20.32 31.64 -7.10
CA THR A 423 -19.46 32.49 -6.23
C THR A 423 -19.59 32.16 -4.75
N ARG A 424 -20.80 31.79 -4.28
CA ARG A 424 -21.00 31.26 -2.92
C ARG A 424 -20.29 29.92 -2.73
N GLY A 425 -20.34 29.03 -3.72
CA GLY A 425 -19.61 27.77 -3.71
C GLY A 425 -18.09 27.97 -3.59
N ILE A 426 -17.52 28.88 -4.39
CA ILE A 426 -16.09 29.25 -4.30
C ILE A 426 -15.76 29.76 -2.89
N THR A 427 -16.60 30.62 -2.32
CA THR A 427 -16.38 31.16 -0.97
C THR A 427 -16.42 30.06 0.10
N ALA A 428 -17.36 29.13 0.00
CA ALA A 428 -17.46 28.00 0.93
C ALA A 428 -16.23 27.07 0.83
N SER A 429 -15.76 26.78 -0.39
CA SER A 429 -14.60 25.94 -0.64
C SER A 429 -13.27 26.55 -0.16
N LEU A 430 -13.19 27.87 -0.04
CA LEU A 430 -12.00 28.57 0.47
C LEU A 430 -11.96 28.68 2.00
N ARG A 431 -13.02 28.31 2.71
CA ARG A 431 -13.10 28.40 4.18
C ARG A 431 -11.93 27.68 4.90
N PRO A 432 -11.49 26.46 4.50
CA PRO A 432 -10.35 25.82 5.15
C PRO A 432 -9.04 26.62 5.03
N LEU A 433 -8.84 27.33 3.91
CA LEU A 433 -7.68 28.22 3.74
C LEU A 433 -7.82 29.49 4.58
N GLN A 434 -9.04 29.98 4.78
CA GLN A 434 -9.34 31.10 5.66
C GLN A 434 -9.01 30.75 7.11
N ASP A 435 -9.36 29.54 7.56
CA ASP A 435 -9.05 29.05 8.90
C ASP A 435 -7.53 28.94 9.11
N LEU A 436 -6.80 28.42 8.12
CA LEU A 436 -5.33 28.36 8.14
C LEU A 436 -4.67 29.74 8.13
N PHE A 437 -5.22 30.70 7.38
CA PHE A 437 -4.76 32.09 7.37
C PHE A 437 -4.96 32.76 8.74
N ASP A 438 -6.11 32.56 9.37
CA ASP A 438 -6.40 33.08 10.70
C ASP A 438 -5.51 32.44 11.78
N GLU A 439 -5.22 31.15 11.65
CA GLU A 439 -4.27 30.46 12.53
C GLU A 439 -2.84 30.97 12.34
N ALA A 440 -2.39 31.15 11.10
CA ALA A 440 -1.08 31.73 10.79
C ALA A 440 -0.94 33.15 11.36
N LYS A 441 -2.01 33.96 11.26
CA LYS A 441 -2.07 35.30 11.84
C LYS A 441 -2.04 35.30 13.37
N LYS A 442 -2.67 34.29 14.01
CA LYS A 442 -2.60 34.10 15.47
C LYS A 442 -1.21 33.68 15.93
N ARG A 443 -0.55 32.77 15.19
CA ARG A 443 0.83 32.33 15.48
C ARG A 443 1.83 33.48 15.36
N GLN A 444 1.66 34.38 14.40
CA GLN A 444 2.51 35.58 14.27
C GLN A 444 2.27 36.61 15.40
N ARG A 445 1.10 36.59 16.03
CA ARG A 445 0.72 37.51 17.13
C ARG A 445 1.06 36.99 18.53
N GLN A 446 1.37 35.70 18.69
CA GLN A 446 1.83 35.14 19.96
C GLN A 446 3.32 35.45 20.13
N LEU A 447 3.64 36.36 21.04
CA LEU A 447 5.02 36.53 21.52
C LEU A 447 5.47 35.22 22.21
N PRO A 448 6.69 34.72 21.95
CA PRO A 448 7.22 33.56 22.65
C PRO A 448 7.25 33.78 24.17
N ILE A 449 6.81 32.79 24.96
CA ILE A 449 6.94 32.76 26.44
C ILE A 449 8.41 32.98 26.90
N THR A 450 9.38 32.70 26.02
CA THR A 450 10.80 32.94 26.26
C THR A 450 11.17 34.42 26.39
N MET A 451 10.28 35.36 26.05
CA MET A 451 10.47 36.79 26.36
C MET A 451 10.18 37.16 27.83
N PHE A 452 9.56 36.27 28.62
CA PHE A 452 9.30 36.49 30.05
C PHE A 452 10.25 35.70 30.97
N LEU A 453 11.16 34.91 30.40
CA LEU A 453 12.12 34.09 31.13
C LEU A 453 13.53 34.31 30.55
N THR A 454 14.10 35.49 30.82
CA THR A 454 15.54 35.76 30.64
C THR A 454 16.13 36.32 31.92
N ASP A 455 17.07 35.52 32.46
CA ASP A 455 18.15 35.79 33.41
C ASP A 455 17.87 36.27 34.85
N ALA A 456 17.79 35.28 35.75
CA ALA A 456 18.23 35.38 37.15
C ALA A 456 19.52 34.56 37.39
N SER A 457 20.44 34.50 36.41
CA SER A 457 21.70 33.75 36.53
C SER A 457 22.94 34.52 36.04
N SER A 458 22.92 35.86 36.09
CA SER A 458 24.10 36.70 35.82
C SER A 458 24.43 37.67 36.96
N CYS A 459 24.19 37.28 38.21
CA CYS A 459 24.58 38.10 39.37
C CYS A 459 25.07 37.23 40.54
N MET A 460 26.05 36.37 40.29
CA MET A 460 26.97 35.86 41.32
C MET A 460 28.30 35.48 40.66
N GLU A 461 29.24 36.43 40.63
CA GLU A 461 30.69 36.25 40.85
C GLU A 461 31.49 37.46 40.36
N ALA A 462 31.50 38.50 41.20
CA ALA A 462 32.56 39.51 41.40
C ALA A 462 31.90 40.59 42.28
N SER A 463 32.28 40.87 43.52
CA SER A 463 33.54 40.67 44.20
C SER A 463 33.29 40.86 45.71
N GLY A 464 33.84 39.96 46.53
CA GLY A 464 34.06 40.21 47.94
C GLY A 464 35.31 41.06 48.15
N SER A 465 35.20 42.00 49.09
CA SER A 465 36.25 42.64 49.88
C SER A 465 37.33 43.44 49.14
N ASN A 466 37.32 44.77 49.29
CA ASN A 466 38.09 45.40 50.35
C ASN A 466 37.82 46.90 50.48
N CYS A 467 37.77 47.34 51.74
CA CYS A 467 38.13 48.65 52.31
C CYS A 467 37.34 49.88 51.83
N GLU A 468 36.90 50.83 52.65
CA GLU A 468 37.05 51.16 54.07
C GLU A 468 36.01 52.28 54.34
N ASP A 469 35.56 52.35 55.60
CA ASP A 469 35.10 53.51 56.36
C ASP A 469 34.52 54.75 55.65
N ASP A 470 33.24 55.04 55.91
CA ASP A 470 32.84 56.16 56.79
C ASP A 470 31.31 56.42 56.67
N GLN A 471 30.62 56.18 57.78
CA GLN A 471 29.40 56.94 58.12
C GLN A 471 29.86 58.31 58.71
N PRO A 472 29.01 59.36 58.86
CA PRO A 472 27.55 59.33 58.86
C PRO A 472 26.85 60.55 58.20
N SER A 473 25.52 60.44 58.20
CA SER A 473 24.59 61.51 58.61
C SER A 473 23.91 62.39 57.55
N CYS A 474 22.58 62.26 57.61
CA CYS A 474 21.60 63.33 57.75
C CYS A 474 21.04 64.07 56.53
N SER A 475 19.71 64.04 56.53
CA SER A 475 18.78 65.11 56.15
C SER A 475 18.47 65.22 54.65
N ARG A 476 17.23 65.06 54.18
CA ARG A 476 15.89 65.64 54.49
C ARG A 476 15.53 66.53 53.30
N SER A 477 14.26 66.40 52.89
CA SER A 477 13.54 67.32 51.99
C SER A 477 13.92 67.22 50.51
N LYS A 478 13.08 67.56 49.53
CA LYS A 478 11.64 67.73 49.34
C LYS A 478 11.58 68.24 47.88
N ARG A 479 10.57 67.80 47.13
CA ARG A 479 9.90 68.50 46.01
C ARG A 479 10.76 68.83 44.76
N PHE A 480 10.41 68.16 43.65
CA PHE A 480 9.79 68.69 42.40
C PHE A 480 10.18 70.11 41.93
N PRO A 481 10.29 70.34 40.61
CA PRO A 481 9.28 69.99 39.59
C PRO A 481 9.55 68.75 38.76
#